data_AF-X1FMT6-F1
#
_entry.id   AF-X1FMT6-F1
#
_cell.length_a   1.000
_cell.length_b   1.000
_cell.length_c   1.000
_cell.angle_alpha   90.00
_cell.angle_beta   90.00
_cell.angle_gamma   90.00
#
_symmetry.space_group_name_H-M   'P 1'
#
loop_
_entity.id
_entity.type
_entity.pdbx_description
1 polymer ?
#
loop_
_entity_poly.entity_id
_entity_poly.type
_entity_poly.pdbx_seq_one_letter_code
_entity_poly.pdbx_strand_id
1 'polypeptide(L)' 'FIKAIEIGLISKQLGEKLAPSAGLRNRLVHEYDEIKDDIVFNSINEATKLYTTFIKEVNDYLKQ' A
#
# COMPACT_ATOMS: atom_id res chain seq x y z
N PHE A 1 6.53 -4.09 -4.45
CA PHE A 1 6.93 -2.66 -4.36
C PHE A 1 8.40 -2.41 -4.71
N ILE A 2 9.38 -3.22 -4.26
CA ILE A 2 10.82 -2.99 -4.58
C ILE A 2 11.11 -2.81 -6.07
N LYS A 3 10.67 -3.74 -6.94
CA LYS A 3 10.85 -3.57 -8.39
C LYS A 3 10.21 -2.30 -8.97
N ALA A 4 9.10 -1.83 -8.40
CA ALA A 4 8.45 -0.59 -8.83
C ALA A 4 9.28 0.65 -8.45
N ILE A 5 10.00 0.60 -7.32
CA ILE A 5 10.98 1.64 -6.94
C ILE A 5 12.17 1.60 -7.90
N GLU A 6 12.69 0.41 -8.21
CA GLU A 6 13.87 0.24 -9.07
C GLU A 6 13.66 0.80 -10.49
N ILE A 7 12.46 0.64 -11.05
CA ILE A 7 12.13 1.17 -12.39
C ILE A 7 11.66 2.63 -12.37
N GLY A 8 11.62 3.28 -11.19
CA GLY A 8 11.15 4.65 -11.03
C GLY A 8 9.64 4.85 -11.15
N LEU A 9 8.85 3.76 -11.14
CA LEU A 9 7.38 3.82 -11.20
C LEU A 9 6.77 4.47 -9.96
N ILE A 10 7.39 4.26 -8.79
CA ILE A 10 7.00 4.89 -7.53
C ILE A 10 8.23 5.35 -6.74
N SER A 11 8.05 6.34 -5.87
CA SER A 11 9.09 6.83 -4.98
C SER A 11 9.49 5.78 -3.94
N LYS A 12 10.77 5.79 -3.55
CA LYS A 12 11.29 4.88 -2.51
C LYS A 12 10.49 5.01 -1.20
N GLN A 13 10.21 6.24 -0.78
CA GLN A 13 9.44 6.52 0.42
C GLN A 13 8.03 5.93 0.37
N LEU A 14 7.35 6.03 -0.78
CA LEU A 14 6.02 5.43 -0.95
C LEU A 14 6.09 3.90 -0.93
N GLY A 15 7.05 3.32 -1.64
CA GLY A 15 7.21 1.87 -1.71
C GLY A 15 7.56 1.22 -0.36
N GLU A 16 8.35 1.89 0.48
CA GLU A 16 8.64 1.47 1.85
C GLU A 16 7.38 1.50 2.74
N LYS A 17 6.56 2.55 2.63
CA LYS A 17 5.28 2.64 3.36
C LYS A 17 4.21 1.68 2.87
N LEU A 18 4.24 1.30 1.60
CA LEU A 18 3.32 0.31 1.03
C LEU A 18 3.70 -1.14 1.37
N ALA A 19 4.97 -1.42 1.69
CA ALA A 19 5.45 -2.77 1.94
C ALA A 19 4.67 -3.52 3.05
N PRO A 20 4.37 -2.91 4.22
CA PRO A 20 3.54 -3.54 5.24
C PRO A 20 2.10 -3.85 4.78
N SER A 21 1.53 -3.02 3.89
CA SER A 21 0.16 -3.20 3.40
C SER A 21 0.00 -4.44 2.51
N ALA A 22 1.07 -4.93 1.88
CA ALA A 22 1.06 -6.18 1.12
C ALA A 22 0.77 -7.39 2.03
N GLY A 23 1.25 -7.34 3.28
CA GLY A 23 1.00 -8.37 4.29
C GLY A 23 -0.42 -8.33 4.85
N LEU A 24 -1.04 -7.15 4.92
CA LEU A 24 -2.41 -6.96 5.41
C LEU A 24 -3.42 -7.77 4.58
N ARG A 25 -3.25 -7.84 3.25
CA ARG A 25 -4.12 -8.64 2.38
C ARG A 25 -4.10 -10.13 2.70
N ASN A 26 -2.94 -10.68 3.07
CA ASN A 26 -2.85 -12.08 3.48
C ASN A 26 -3.45 -12.30 4.87
N ARG A 27 -3.27 -11.34 5.78
CA ARG A 27 -3.85 -11.38 7.12
C ARG A 27 -5.38 -11.34 7.08
N LEU A 28 -5.94 -10.44 6.26
CA LEU A 28 -7.39 -10.34 6.07
C LEU A 28 -7.99 -11.63 5.51
N VAL A 29 -7.29 -12.36 4.63
CA VAL A 29 -7.80 -13.59 4.01
C VAL A 29 -7.69 -14.82 4.92
N HIS A 30 -6.64 -14.88 5.74
CA HIS A 30 -6.32 -16.09 6.53
C HIS A 30 -6.70 -15.98 8.01
N GLU A 31 -6.71 -14.80 8.60
CA GLU A 31 -6.94 -14.58 10.04
C GLU A 31 -8.33 -13.99 10.31
N TYR A 32 -9.35 -14.28 9.46
CA TYR A 32 -10.71 -13.72 9.59
C TYR A 32 -11.31 -13.84 11.00
N ASP A 33 -11.00 -14.91 11.73
CA ASP A 33 -11.50 -15.15 13.10
C ASP A 33 -10.77 -14.32 14.19
N GLU A 34 -9.59 -13.75 13.90
CA GLU A 34 -8.77 -12.95 14.82
C GLU A 34 -8.60 -11.49 14.39
N ILE A 35 -9.32 -11.05 13.34
CA ILE A 35 -9.23 -9.67 12.87
C ILE A 35 -9.60 -8.71 14.02
N LYS A 36 -8.63 -7.90 14.43
CA LYS A 36 -8.83 -6.82 15.38
C LYS A 36 -9.38 -5.61 14.63
N ASP A 37 -10.68 -5.39 14.74
CA ASP A 37 -11.40 -4.29 14.08
C ASP A 37 -10.73 -2.92 14.29
N ASP A 38 -10.19 -2.66 15.49
CA ASP A 38 -9.46 -1.43 15.79
C ASP A 38 -8.21 -1.24 14.91
N ILE A 39 -7.47 -2.31 14.64
CA ILE A 39 -6.27 -2.25 13.78
C ILE A 39 -6.70 -1.99 12.34
N VAL A 40 -7.76 -2.65 11.88
CA VAL A 40 -8.31 -2.43 10.54
C VAL A 40 -8.78 -0.98 10.40
N PHE A 41 -9.63 -0.50 11.30
CA PHE A 41 -10.17 0.85 11.27
C PHE A 41 -9.07 1.92 11.25
N ASN A 42 -8.06 1.78 12.12
CA ASN A 42 -6.95 2.71 12.17
C ASN A 42 -6.10 2.69 10.88
N SER A 43 -6.01 1.54 10.21
CA SER A 43 -5.26 1.40 8.96
C SER A 43 -5.98 2.00 7.73
N ILE A 44 -7.31 2.18 7.75
CA ILE A 44 -8.09 2.65 6.59
C ILE A 44 -7.62 4.02 6.11
N ASN A 45 -7.43 4.96 7.04
CA ASN A 45 -7.02 6.32 6.71
C ASN A 45 -5.63 6.39 6.10
N GLU A 46 -4.69 5.59 6.63
CA GLU A 46 -3.34 5.49 6.10
C GLU A 46 -3.33 4.81 4.74
N ALA A 47 -4.02 3.69 4.59
CA ALA A 47 -4.15 2.97 3.34
C ALA A 47 -4.74 3.86 2.24
N THR A 48 -5.82 4.60 2.53
CA THR A 48 -6.45 5.52 1.57
C THR A 48 -5.45 6.55 1.04
N LYS A 49 -4.65 7.17 1.92
CA LYS A 49 -3.62 8.15 1.53
C LYS A 49 -2.50 7.52 0.70
N LEU A 50 -2.01 6.35 1.11
CA LEU A 50 -0.93 5.65 0.42
C LEU A 50 -1.35 5.21 -0.98
N TYR A 51 -2.52 4.60 -1.12
CA TYR A 51 -3.03 4.15 -2.42
C TYR A 51 -3.45 5.30 -3.33
N THR A 52 -3.93 6.43 -2.78
CA THR A 52 -4.14 7.66 -3.57
C THR A 52 -2.84 8.17 -4.17
N THR A 53 -1.77 8.21 -3.36
CA THR A 53 -0.44 8.63 -3.83
C THR A 53 0.12 7.65 -4.86
N PHE A 54 -0.06 6.35 -4.65
CA PHE A 54 0.33 5.31 -5.60
C PHE A 54 -0.30 5.49 -6.97
N ILE A 55 -1.63 5.67 -7.02
CA ILE A 55 -2.34 5.88 -8.29
C ILE A 55 -1.81 7.15 -8.98
N LYS A 56 -1.54 8.22 -8.23
CA LYS A 56 -0.98 9.44 -8.78
C LYS A 56 0.40 9.21 -9.40
N GLU A 57 1.34 8.63 -8.66
CA GLU A 57 2.71 8.40 -9.16
C GLU A 57 2.74 7.46 -10.38
N VAL A 58 1.91 6.41 -10.38
CA VAL A 58 1.76 5.52 -11.53
C VAL A 58 1.21 6.26 -12.74
N ASN A 59 0.17 7.09 -12.57
CA ASN A 59 -0.39 7.88 -13.67
C ASN A 59 0.60 8.91 -14.20
N ASP A 60 1.38 9.54 -13.34
CA ASP A 60 2.39 10.51 -13.72
C ASP A 60 3.52 9.83 -14.50
N TYR A 61 3.92 8.62 -14.12
CA TYR A 61 4.89 7.80 -14.85
C TYR A 61 4.38 7.38 -16.24
N LEU A 62 3.11 6.96 -16.35
CA LEU A 62 2.52 6.49 -17.62
C LEU A 62 2.24 7.62 -18.64
N LYS A 63 2.22 8.88 -18.19
CA LYS A 63 2.02 10.06 -19.04
C LYS A 63 3.32 10.64 -19.60
N GLN A 64 4.48 10.12 -19.17
CA GLN A 64 5.79 10.45 -19.74
C GLN A 64 5.97 9.76 -21.09
#